data_AF-A0AAJ0GTR0-F1
#
_entry.id   AF-A0AAJ0GTR0-F1
#
_cell.length_a   1.000
_cell.length_b   1.000
_cell.length_c   1.000
_cell.angle_alpha   90.00
_cell.angle_beta   90.00
_cell.angle_gamma   90.00
#
_symmetry.space_group_name_H-M   'P 1'
#
loop_
_entity.id
_entity.type
_entity.pdbx_description
1 polymer ?
#
loop_
_entity_poly.entity_id
_entity_poly.type
_entity_poly.pdbx_seq_one_letter_code
_entity_poly.pdbx_strand_id
1 'polypeptide(L)'
;MAGSFIWTALQVAPLASSSAAVICSICQQVTMTSFLGATVPAQARKEVYYPFHEGFKRMVLVSAPAHLTTIATCLINFFAGNPSSLWWLACVAFVVGHAYPLAEGMKILGLTAREWNSKTLPESRAFIQGFVDINQRRLLLVDFPGWLCVLATVLVNLRSS
;
A
#
# COMPACT_ATOMS: atom_id res chain seq x y z
N MET A 1 33.74 -12.25 -2.04
CA MET A 1 32.53 -12.63 -2.81
C MET A 1 31.25 -12.49 -1.99
N ALA A 2 31.17 -12.93 -0.72
CA ALA A 2 29.97 -12.74 0.12
C ALA A 2 29.59 -11.26 0.34
N GLY A 3 30.57 -10.35 0.41
CA GLY A 3 30.34 -8.92 0.59
C GLY A 3 29.60 -8.24 -0.57
N SER A 4 29.81 -8.67 -1.83
CA SER A 4 29.09 -8.07 -2.97
C SER A 4 27.65 -8.58 -3.06
N PHE A 5 27.40 -9.85 -2.72
CA PHE A 5 26.04 -10.40 -2.72
C PHE A 5 25.15 -9.74 -1.65
N ILE A 6 25.64 -9.59 -0.42
CA ILE A 6 24.91 -8.93 0.66
C ILE A 6 24.60 -7.47 0.28
N TRP A 7 25.55 -6.78 -0.33
CA TRP A 7 25.38 -5.41 -0.77
C TRP A 7 24.33 -5.27 -1.88
N THR A 8 24.41 -6.12 -2.91
CA THR A 8 23.37 -6.17 -3.96
C THR A 8 22.00 -6.49 -3.38
N ALA A 9 21.91 -7.45 -2.45
CA ALA A 9 20.66 -7.81 -1.78
C ALA A 9 20.06 -6.61 -1.03
N LEU A 10 20.89 -5.82 -0.33
CA LEU A 10 20.45 -4.60 0.34
C LEU A 10 19.98 -3.53 -0.66
N GLN A 11 20.67 -3.34 -1.78
CA GLN A 11 20.28 -2.38 -2.82
C GLN A 11 18.95 -2.72 -3.48
N VAL A 12 18.64 -4.01 -3.65
CA VAL A 12 17.36 -4.45 -4.26
C VAL A 12 16.23 -4.65 -3.25
N ALA A 13 16.52 -4.75 -1.95
CA ALA A 13 15.51 -4.99 -0.91
C ALA A 13 14.35 -3.97 -0.93
N PRO A 14 14.59 -2.65 -1.10
CA PRO A 14 13.50 -1.68 -1.24
C PRO A 14 12.55 -2.01 -2.40
N LEU A 15 13.07 -2.51 -3.52
CA LEU A 15 12.26 -2.86 -4.69
C LEU A 15 11.35 -4.06 -4.39
N ALA A 16 11.84 -5.07 -3.67
CA ALA A 16 11.03 -6.21 -3.28
C ALA A 16 9.87 -5.79 -2.34
N SER A 17 10.15 -5.03 -1.29
CA SER A 17 9.13 -4.58 -0.34
C SER A 17 8.16 -3.57 -0.95
N SER A 18 8.65 -2.66 -1.81
CA SER A 18 7.79 -1.72 -2.54
C SER A 18 6.92 -2.42 -3.59
N SER A 19 7.43 -3.45 -4.25
CA SER A 19 6.64 -4.28 -5.18
C SER A 19 5.51 -5.03 -4.45
N ALA A 20 5.81 -5.58 -3.27
CA ALA A 20 4.77 -6.20 -2.45
C ALA A 20 3.67 -5.19 -2.04
N ALA A 21 4.05 -3.96 -1.69
CA ALA A 21 3.10 -2.90 -1.34
C ALA A 21 2.22 -2.48 -2.54
N VAL A 22 2.80 -2.23 -3.72
CA VAL A 22 1.99 -1.84 -4.90
C VAL A 22 1.07 -2.96 -5.36
N ILE A 23 1.52 -4.22 -5.33
CA ILE A 23 0.68 -5.38 -5.63
C ILE A 23 -0.47 -5.47 -4.63
N CYS A 24 -0.19 -5.30 -3.34
CA CYS A 24 -1.22 -5.26 -2.30
C CYS A 24 -2.27 -4.18 -2.60
N SER A 25 -1.84 -2.97 -2.99
CA SER A 25 -2.74 -1.88 -3.35
C SER A 25 -3.57 -2.14 -4.60
N ILE A 26 -2.98 -2.75 -5.64
CA ILE A 26 -3.71 -3.17 -6.84
C ILE A 26 -4.77 -4.21 -6.48
N CYS A 27 -4.39 -5.27 -5.76
CA CYS A 27 -5.30 -6.31 -5.32
C CYS A 27 -6.43 -5.74 -4.47
N GLN A 28 -6.11 -4.84 -3.54
CA GLN A 28 -7.10 -4.15 -2.71
C GLN A 28 -8.05 -3.29 -3.56
N GLN A 29 -7.54 -2.52 -4.54
CA GLN A 29 -8.36 -1.70 -5.43
C GLN A 29 -9.32 -2.55 -6.27
N VAL A 30 -8.82 -3.62 -6.89
CA VAL A 30 -9.62 -4.56 -7.69
C VAL A 30 -10.70 -5.21 -6.81
N THR A 31 -10.32 -5.67 -5.62
CA THR A 31 -11.25 -6.32 -4.69
C THR A 31 -12.33 -5.35 -4.23
N MET A 32 -12.00 -4.10 -3.90
CA MET A 32 -13.00 -3.12 -3.44
C MET A 32 -13.94 -2.68 -4.56
N THR A 33 -13.41 -2.54 -5.77
CA THR A 33 -14.21 -2.21 -6.94
C THR A 33 -15.20 -3.32 -7.29
N SER A 34 -14.84 -4.60 -7.06
CA SER A 34 -15.71 -5.74 -7.37
C SER A 34 -17.01 -5.72 -6.55
N PHE A 35 -16.97 -5.24 -5.30
CA PHE A 35 -18.18 -5.04 -4.49
C PHE A 35 -19.15 -4.07 -5.15
N LEU A 36 -18.66 -3.10 -5.94
CA LEU A 36 -19.47 -2.08 -6.61
C LEU A 36 -19.89 -2.47 -8.03
N GLY A 37 -19.55 -3.67 -8.49
CA GLY A 37 -19.95 -4.19 -9.79
C GLY A 37 -21.47 -4.17 -9.99
N ALA A 38 -21.90 -3.87 -11.22
CA ALA A 38 -23.31 -3.80 -11.58
C ALA A 38 -24.05 -5.15 -11.40
N THR A 39 -23.32 -6.26 -11.47
CA THR A 39 -23.84 -7.62 -11.29
C THR A 39 -24.02 -8.02 -9.82
N VAL A 40 -23.52 -7.23 -8.86
CA VAL A 40 -23.63 -7.52 -7.43
C VAL A 40 -24.91 -6.87 -6.88
N PRO A 41 -25.92 -7.65 -6.43
CA PRO A 41 -27.13 -7.09 -5.84
C PRO A 41 -26.81 -6.23 -4.60
N ALA A 42 -27.56 -5.14 -4.41
CA ALA A 42 -27.31 -4.20 -3.31
C ALA A 42 -27.37 -4.86 -1.93
N GLN A 43 -28.31 -5.79 -1.73
CA GLN A 43 -28.46 -6.53 -0.48
C GLN A 43 -27.25 -7.45 -0.23
N ALA A 44 -26.87 -8.26 -1.23
CA ALA A 44 -25.72 -9.16 -1.14
C ALA A 44 -24.42 -8.39 -0.86
N ARG A 45 -24.22 -7.24 -1.51
CA ARG A 45 -23.10 -6.33 -1.21
C ARG A 45 -23.07 -5.95 0.26
N LYS A 46 -24.21 -5.54 0.84
CA LYS A 46 -24.28 -5.13 2.25
C LYS A 46 -23.96 -6.30 3.19
N GLU A 47 -24.48 -7.47 2.90
CA GLU A 47 -24.32 -8.67 3.75
C GLU A 47 -22.89 -9.23 3.72
N VAL A 48 -22.24 -9.24 2.54
CA VAL A 48 -20.91 -9.85 2.36
C VAL A 48 -19.78 -8.90 2.75
N TYR A 49 -19.97 -7.58 2.61
CA TYR A 49 -18.89 -6.62 2.81
C TYR A 49 -18.35 -6.59 4.25
N TYR A 50 -19.21 -6.62 5.27
CA TYR A 50 -18.74 -6.52 6.66
C TYR A 50 -17.94 -7.75 7.13
N PRO A 51 -18.38 -9.00 6.88
CA PRO A 51 -17.54 -10.17 7.12
C PRO A 51 -16.19 -10.09 6.39
N PHE A 52 -16.18 -9.64 5.14
CA PHE A 52 -14.93 -9.38 4.41
C PHE A 52 -14.08 -8.31 5.11
N HIS A 53 -14.68 -7.21 5.54
CA HIS A 53 -14.00 -6.09 6.18
C HIS A 53 -13.30 -6.51 7.48
N GLU A 54 -13.92 -7.35 8.31
CA GLU A 54 -13.29 -7.93 9.51
C GLU A 54 -12.03 -8.72 9.17
N GLY A 55 -12.06 -9.52 8.10
CA GLY A 55 -10.87 -10.22 7.60
C GLY A 55 -9.81 -9.25 7.08
N PHE A 56 -10.23 -8.23 6.32
CA PHE A 56 -9.35 -7.20 5.77
C PHE A 56 -8.59 -6.43 6.85
N LYS A 57 -9.22 -6.08 7.98
CA LYS A 57 -8.54 -5.39 9.11
C LYS A 57 -7.30 -6.14 9.59
N ARG A 58 -7.37 -7.47 9.66
CA ARG A 58 -6.25 -8.32 10.07
C ARG A 58 -5.12 -8.29 9.03
N MET A 59 -5.47 -8.25 7.74
CA MET A 59 -4.49 -8.18 6.65
C MET A 59 -3.71 -6.87 6.62
N VAL A 60 -4.32 -5.74 7.00
CA VAL A 60 -3.61 -4.45 7.07
C VAL A 60 -2.42 -4.54 8.03
N LEU A 61 -2.58 -5.18 9.19
CA LEU A 61 -1.50 -5.37 10.17
C LEU A 61 -0.33 -6.20 9.60
N VAL A 62 -0.63 -7.16 8.73
CA VAL A 62 0.38 -8.01 8.08
C VAL A 62 1.11 -7.27 6.97
N SER A 63 0.46 -6.30 6.31
CA SER A 63 1.04 -5.54 5.20
C SER A 63 1.89 -4.34 5.65
N ALA A 64 1.59 -3.72 6.79
CA ALA A 64 2.29 -2.54 7.30
C ALA A 64 3.83 -2.70 7.43
N PRO A 65 4.37 -3.87 7.83
CA PRO A 65 5.82 -4.09 7.86
C PRO A 65 6.53 -3.92 6.50
N ALA A 66 5.85 -4.06 5.36
CA ALA A 66 6.47 -3.84 4.04
C ALA A 66 6.90 -2.38 3.85
N HIS A 67 6.11 -1.42 4.34
CA HIS A 67 6.45 -0.01 4.30
C HIS A 67 7.63 0.30 5.23
N LEU A 68 7.65 -0.26 6.44
CA LEU A 68 8.78 -0.12 7.37
C LEU A 68 10.07 -0.73 6.82
N THR A 69 9.97 -1.88 6.16
CA THR A 69 11.10 -2.54 5.50
C THR A 69 11.64 -1.66 4.37
N THR A 70 10.76 -1.06 3.56
CA THR A 70 11.15 -0.12 2.50
C THR A 70 11.89 1.09 3.09
N ILE A 71 11.37 1.70 4.16
CA ILE A 71 12.03 2.83 4.84
C ILE A 71 13.41 2.43 5.35
N ALA A 72 13.49 1.35 6.12
CA ALA A 72 14.74 0.89 6.73
C ALA A 72 15.81 0.60 5.68
N THR A 73 15.45 -0.13 4.62
CA THR A 73 16.40 -0.50 3.57
C THR A 73 16.81 0.70 2.70
N CYS A 74 15.90 1.64 2.40
CA CYS A 74 16.28 2.90 1.74
C CYS A 74 17.26 3.73 2.59
N LEU A 75 17.03 3.85 3.90
CA LEU A 75 17.93 4.57 4.80
C LEU A 75 19.30 3.89 4.92
N ILE A 76 19.34 2.56 5.01
CA ILE A 76 20.60 1.80 4.99
C ILE A 76 21.35 2.07 3.70
N ASN A 77 20.70 2.01 2.53
CA ASN A 77 21.34 2.32 1.25
C ASN A 77 21.81 3.78 1.15
N PHE A 78 21.08 4.72 1.74
CA PHE A 78 21.49 6.13 1.78
C PHE A 78 22.79 6.33 2.59
N PHE A 79 22.92 5.70 3.76
CA PHE A 79 24.07 5.89 4.66
C PHE A 79 25.26 4.99 4.31
N ALA A 80 25.02 3.76 3.87
CA ALA A 80 26.07 2.77 3.62
C ALA A 80 26.48 2.69 2.14
N GLY A 81 25.72 3.32 1.23
CA GLY A 81 25.99 3.26 -0.20
C GLY A 81 27.09 4.21 -0.66
N ASN A 82 27.83 3.76 -1.67
CA ASN A 82 28.83 4.57 -2.37
C ASN A 82 28.56 4.50 -3.90
N PRO A 83 28.13 5.59 -4.55
CA PRO A 83 27.81 6.90 -3.97
C PRO A 83 26.46 6.90 -3.23
N SER A 84 26.39 7.66 -2.14
CA SER A 84 25.10 7.98 -1.49
C SER A 84 24.22 8.78 -2.44
N SER A 85 22.94 8.42 -2.52
CA SER A 85 21.99 8.96 -3.48
C SER A 85 20.78 9.55 -2.79
N LEU A 86 20.50 10.85 -2.99
CA LEU A 86 19.32 11.53 -2.46
C LEU A 86 18.00 10.90 -2.93
N TRP A 87 18.05 10.12 -4.01
CA TRP A 87 16.91 9.33 -4.50
C TRP A 87 16.40 8.31 -3.47
N TRP A 88 17.26 7.79 -2.59
CA TRP A 88 16.82 6.94 -1.48
C TRP A 88 15.91 7.69 -0.49
N LEU A 89 16.18 8.97 -0.24
CA LEU A 89 15.32 9.81 0.61
C LEU A 89 14.00 10.15 -0.08
N ALA A 90 14.01 10.36 -1.41
CA ALA A 90 12.77 10.51 -2.18
C ALA A 90 11.88 9.26 -2.07
N CYS A 91 12.47 8.05 -2.11
CA CYS A 91 11.73 6.82 -1.87
C CYS A 91 11.09 6.80 -0.46
N VAL A 92 11.81 7.23 0.58
CA VAL A 92 11.25 7.36 1.94
C VAL A 92 10.09 8.36 1.97
N ALA A 93 10.22 9.49 1.29
CA ALA A 93 9.16 10.51 1.23
C ALA A 93 7.85 9.96 0.62
N PHE A 94 7.93 9.11 -0.41
CA PHE A 94 6.75 8.41 -0.93
C PHE A 94 6.11 7.48 0.10
N VAL A 95 6.91 6.78 0.92
CA VAL A 95 6.35 5.97 2.00
C VAL A 95 5.65 6.87 3.04
N VAL A 96 6.23 8.00 3.41
CA VAL A 96 5.60 8.98 4.33
C VAL A 96 4.31 9.57 3.75
N GLY A 97 4.22 9.71 2.42
CA GLY A 97 3.00 10.13 1.71
C GLY A 97 1.76 9.27 2.00
N HIS A 98 1.95 8.07 2.57
CA HIS A 98 0.85 7.22 3.04
C HIS A 98 0.11 7.79 4.26
N ALA A 99 0.64 8.81 4.95
CA ALA A 99 0.02 9.37 6.15
C ALA A 99 -1.43 9.84 5.92
N TYR A 100 -1.71 10.50 4.78
CA TYR A 100 -3.05 10.97 4.46
C TYR A 100 -4.02 9.79 4.14
N PRO A 101 -3.72 8.89 3.20
CA PRO A 101 -4.56 7.71 2.97
C PRO A 101 -4.70 6.81 4.19
N LEU A 102 -3.68 6.73 5.05
CA LEU A 102 -3.72 5.99 6.30
C LEU A 102 -4.71 6.63 7.27
N ALA A 103 -4.69 7.96 7.44
CA ALA A 103 -5.63 8.65 8.33
C ALA A 103 -7.09 8.42 7.90
N GLU A 104 -7.38 8.47 6.60
CA GLU A 104 -8.70 8.13 6.08
C GLU A 104 -9.01 6.63 6.21
N GLY A 105 -8.03 5.78 5.95
CA GLY A 105 -8.12 4.33 6.13
C GLY A 105 -8.42 3.92 7.57
N MET A 106 -7.85 4.60 8.57
CA MET A 106 -8.11 4.33 9.98
C MET A 106 -9.57 4.54 10.36
N LYS A 107 -10.25 5.53 9.76
CA LYS A 107 -11.70 5.71 9.94
C LYS A 107 -12.48 4.52 9.39
N ILE A 108 -12.05 3.97 8.25
CA ILE A 108 -12.64 2.79 7.64
C ILE A 108 -12.40 1.54 8.50
N LEU A 109 -11.18 1.38 9.03
CA LEU A 109 -10.82 0.27 9.94
C LEU A 109 -11.57 0.34 11.29
N GLY A 110 -12.06 1.52 11.67
CA GLY A 110 -12.88 1.72 12.85
C GLY A 110 -14.33 1.25 12.71
N LEU A 111 -14.78 0.85 11.51
CA LEU A 111 -16.18 0.45 11.28
C LEU A 111 -16.59 -0.73 12.17
N THR A 112 -17.66 -0.53 12.93
CA THR A 112 -18.25 -1.56 13.79
C THR A 112 -19.45 -2.25 13.12
N ALA A 113 -19.79 -3.46 13.58
CA ALA A 113 -20.98 -4.19 13.12
C ALA A 113 -22.26 -3.39 13.33
N ARG A 114 -22.36 -2.68 14.47
CA ARG A 114 -23.50 -1.84 14.81
C ARG A 114 -23.68 -0.71 13.80
N GLU A 115 -22.62 0.04 13.52
CA GLU A 115 -22.64 1.13 12.54
C GLU A 115 -22.88 0.64 11.11
N TRP A 116 -22.38 -0.55 10.76
CA TRP A 116 -22.63 -1.13 9.46
C TRP A 116 -24.10 -1.54 9.29
N ASN A 117 -24.64 -2.23 10.29
CA ASN A 117 -26.01 -2.74 10.24
C ASN A 117 -27.05 -1.61 10.18
N SER A 118 -26.75 -0.46 10.81
CA SER A 118 -27.62 0.73 10.77
C SER A 118 -27.62 1.45 9.42
N LYS A 119 -26.68 1.19 8.51
CA LYS A 119 -26.65 1.84 7.19
C LYS A 119 -27.76 1.32 6.28
N THR A 120 -28.44 2.23 5.61
CA THR A 120 -29.30 1.93 4.46
C THR A 120 -28.47 1.40 3.27
N LEU A 121 -29.14 0.83 2.26
CA LEU A 121 -28.45 0.36 1.05
C LEU A 121 -27.71 1.47 0.28
N PRO A 122 -28.25 2.70 0.14
CA PRO A 122 -27.49 3.80 -0.45
C PRO A 122 -26.27 4.19 0.39
N GLU A 123 -26.39 4.24 1.71
CA GLU A 123 -25.28 4.61 2.61
C GLU A 123 -24.18 3.55 2.63
N SER A 124 -24.53 2.26 2.61
CA SER A 124 -23.56 1.18 2.55
C SER A 124 -22.78 1.22 1.23
N ARG A 125 -23.47 1.50 0.11
CA ARG A 125 -22.83 1.72 -1.19
C ARG A 125 -21.89 2.92 -1.17
N ALA A 126 -22.33 4.06 -0.62
CA ALA A 126 -21.51 5.27 -0.55
C ALA A 126 -20.26 5.06 0.32
N PHE A 127 -20.39 4.31 1.41
CA PHE A 127 -19.26 3.94 2.26
C PHE A 127 -18.21 3.11 1.49
N ILE A 128 -18.64 2.07 0.77
CA ILE A 128 -17.74 1.24 -0.04
C ILE A 128 -17.09 2.06 -1.16
N GLN A 129 -17.85 2.96 -1.79
CA GLN A 129 -17.30 3.90 -2.80
C GLN A 129 -16.19 4.77 -2.20
N GLY A 130 -16.40 5.34 -1.01
CA GLY A 130 -15.36 6.11 -0.33
C GLY A 130 -14.08 5.31 -0.13
N PHE A 131 -14.18 4.02 0.18
CA PHE A 131 -13.01 3.15 0.30
C PHE A 131 -12.32 2.91 -1.05
N VAL A 132 -13.08 2.68 -2.12
CA VAL A 132 -12.55 2.57 -3.49
C VAL A 132 -11.80 3.84 -3.89
N ASP A 133 -12.37 5.01 -3.59
CA ASP A 133 -11.79 6.30 -3.97
C ASP A 133 -10.47 6.57 -3.23
N ILE A 134 -10.43 6.29 -1.92
CA ILE A 134 -9.20 6.45 -1.11
C ILE A 134 -8.11 5.50 -1.57
N ASN A 135 -8.44 4.23 -1.83
CA ASN A 135 -7.47 3.24 -2.32
C ASN A 135 -6.95 3.61 -3.70
N GLN A 136 -7.80 4.12 -4.59
CA GLN A 136 -7.39 4.56 -5.91
C GLN A 136 -6.42 5.74 -5.82
N ARG A 137 -6.71 6.73 -4.97
CA ARG A 137 -5.80 7.86 -4.72
C ARG A 137 -4.48 7.38 -4.14
N ARG A 138 -4.50 6.47 -3.16
CA ARG A 138 -3.28 5.86 -2.59
C ARG A 138 -2.45 5.18 -3.69
N LEU A 139 -3.08 4.36 -4.51
CA LEU A 139 -2.44 3.63 -5.59
C LEU A 139 -1.79 4.59 -6.61
N LEU A 140 -2.54 5.58 -7.09
CA LEU A 140 -2.10 6.45 -8.18
C LEU A 140 -1.14 7.56 -7.75
N LEU A 141 -1.25 8.04 -6.51
CA LEU A 141 -0.47 9.19 -6.04
C LEU A 141 0.72 8.78 -5.16
N VAL A 142 0.68 7.57 -4.59
CA VAL A 142 1.66 7.15 -3.58
C VAL A 142 2.33 5.84 -3.97
N ASP A 143 1.58 4.74 -4.07
CA ASP A 143 2.17 3.41 -4.26
C ASP A 143 2.85 3.25 -5.62
N PHE A 144 2.14 3.58 -6.71
CA PHE A 144 2.68 3.39 -8.06
C PHE A 144 3.83 4.37 -8.38
N PRO A 145 3.71 5.68 -8.12
CA PRO A 145 4.85 6.60 -8.28
C PRO A 145 6.02 6.26 -7.36
N GLY A 146 5.76 5.87 -6.11
CA GLY A 146 6.78 5.45 -5.16
C GLY A 146 7.53 4.21 -5.62
N TRP A 147 6.81 3.21 -6.15
CA TRP A 147 7.39 2.02 -6.74
C TRP A 147 8.26 2.33 -7.96
N LEU A 148 7.81 3.20 -8.87
CA LEU A 148 8.63 3.67 -10.00
C LEU A 148 9.90 4.39 -9.54
N CYS A 149 9.79 5.23 -8.50
CA CYS A 149 10.93 5.90 -7.91
C CYS A 149 11.93 4.88 -7.34
N VAL A 150 11.47 3.89 -6.57
CA VAL A 150 12.32 2.82 -6.03
C VAL A 150 13.00 2.04 -7.15
N LEU A 151 12.26 1.62 -8.18
CA LEU A 151 12.80 0.91 -9.34
C LEU A 151 13.92 1.71 -10.02
N ALA A 152 13.67 2.99 -10.31
CA ALA A 152 14.67 3.86 -10.92
C ALA A 152 15.91 4.01 -10.03
N THR A 153 15.72 4.22 -8.72
CA THR A 153 16.81 4.35 -7.75
C THR A 153 17.67 3.08 -7.72
N VAL A 154 17.05 1.90 -7.64
CA VAL A 154 17.76 0.61 -7.65
C VAL A 154 18.55 0.45 -8.95
N LEU A 155 17.95 0.70 -10.11
CA LEU A 155 18.62 0.58 -11.41
C LEU A 155 19.82 1.51 -11.57
N VAL A 156 19.71 2.76 -11.10
CA VAL A 156 20.83 3.72 -11.12
C VAL A 156 21.98 3.28 -10.22
N ASN A 157 21.67 2.81 -9.01
CA ASN A 157 22.68 2.40 -8.04
C ASN A 157 23.38 1.09 -8.46
N LEU A 158 22.64 0.12 -9.04
CA LEU A 158 23.24 -1.11 -9.58
C LEU A 158 24.16 -0.85 -10.77
N ARG A 159 23.90 0.18 -11.59
CA ARG A 159 24.80 0.57 -12.68
C ARG A 159 26.06 1.30 -12.21
N SER A 160 26.01 1.86 -11.00
CA SER A 160 27.10 2.66 -10.43
C SER A 160 27.97 1.87 -9.44
N SER A 161 27.63 0.59 -9.18
CA SER A 161 28.34 -0.35 -8.31
C SER A 161 29.20 -1.30 -9.13
#